data_AF-A0A2H9TFC0-F1
#
_entry.id   AF-A0A2H9TFC0-F1
#
_cell.length_a   1.000
_cell.length_b   1.000
_cell.length_c   1.000
_cell.angle_alpha   90.00
_cell.angle_beta   90.00
_cell.angle_gamma   90.00
#
_symmetry.space_group_name_H-M   'P 1'
#
loop_
_entity.id
_entity.type
_entity.pdbx_description
1 polymer ?
#
loop_
_entity_poly.entity_id
_entity_poly.type
_entity_poly.pdbx_seq_one_letter_code
_entity_poly.pdbx_strand_id
1 'polypeptide(L)'
;MVDVTARAITSGNKVFEECLDCGPSKMLDRVTSLEELECLLEETSKGLDRIETELIEEVSAKSDSFFEAISAVDNLSDQTASLHNASRNLLLIMNDLQDKNHGEMQKLEKLAEEQEILLKAESILEKAVEFTQSQGTIQAMLDTHAFNDALRIVTDKIKIMDEDLLGIKVFQPILVELREMKVALEKMIRANGAAEMTGKVFAVVDTSFIVDNVPIVRQILEYLSSFTYTARVHLIVPFIVVQELDNLKVECNDDLILDCALFFGHSRAAKVVLLTRDVNLTLKVTIHGIESVRQLPSSAAECIETLIGAAGVISSDSMMVNLTEFTI
;
A
#
# COMPACT_ATOMS: atom_id res chain seq x y z
N MET A 1 -61.42 17.39 54.83
CA MET A 1 -62.49 17.79 55.78
C MET A 1 -63.34 16.63 56.29
N VAL A 2 -63.47 15.48 55.60
CA VAL A 2 -64.35 14.37 56.07
C VAL A 2 -63.76 13.56 57.25
N ASP A 3 -62.45 13.67 57.51
CA ASP A 3 -61.71 12.74 58.38
C ASP A 3 -61.52 13.23 59.84
N VAL A 4 -61.73 14.52 60.11
CA VAL A 4 -61.51 15.12 61.46
C VAL A 4 -62.62 14.69 62.42
N THR A 5 -63.87 14.67 61.96
CA THR A 5 -65.03 14.14 62.71
C THR A 5 -64.91 12.65 63.03
N ALA A 6 -64.09 11.88 62.31
CA ALA A 6 -63.91 10.45 62.54
C ALA A 6 -62.86 10.14 63.61
N ARG A 7 -61.83 10.97 63.78
CA ARG A 7 -60.72 10.69 64.72
C ARG A 7 -60.97 11.12 66.16
N ALA A 8 -61.65 12.25 66.38
CA ALA A 8 -62.03 12.70 67.74
C ALA A 8 -62.90 11.66 68.50
N ILE A 9 -63.58 10.76 67.78
CA ILE A 9 -64.39 9.68 68.34
C ILE A 9 -63.51 8.54 68.91
N THR A 10 -62.28 8.37 68.41
CA THR A 10 -61.47 7.16 68.68
C THR A 10 -60.49 7.25 69.86
N SER A 11 -60.21 8.43 70.40
CA SER A 11 -59.23 8.66 71.49
C SER A 11 -59.86 9.00 72.84
N GLY A 12 -60.80 8.15 73.26
CA GLY A 12 -61.01 7.87 74.69
C GLY A 12 -62.12 8.64 75.40
N ASN A 13 -63.38 8.37 75.06
CA ASN A 13 -64.43 8.24 76.08
C ASN A 13 -65.63 7.41 75.58
N LYS A 14 -65.84 6.19 76.13
CA LYS A 14 -66.98 5.31 75.76
C LYS A 14 -68.36 5.89 76.10
N VAL A 15 -68.41 6.95 76.89
CA VAL A 15 -69.65 7.62 77.32
C VAL A 15 -70.25 8.49 76.21
N PHE A 16 -69.45 9.00 75.27
CA PHE A 16 -69.95 9.90 74.21
C PHE A 16 -70.57 9.17 73.01
N GLU A 17 -70.13 7.95 72.67
CA GLU A 17 -70.75 7.17 71.59
C GLU A 17 -72.19 6.73 71.92
N GLU A 18 -72.51 6.41 73.18
CA GLU A 18 -73.90 6.08 73.59
C GLU A 18 -74.83 7.31 73.62
N CYS A 19 -74.28 8.54 73.64
CA CYS A 19 -75.06 9.78 73.69
C CYS A 19 -75.41 10.35 72.31
N LEU A 20 -74.66 10.02 71.25
CA LEU A 20 -74.88 10.57 69.90
C LEU A 20 -76.15 10.06 69.21
N ASP A 21 -76.62 8.85 69.55
CA ASP A 21 -77.88 8.27 69.03
C ASP A 21 -79.13 8.80 69.79
N CYS A 22 -78.91 9.65 70.79
CA CYS A 22 -79.93 10.26 71.63
C CYS A 22 -79.90 11.78 71.48
N GLY A 23 -80.54 12.29 70.41
CA GLY A 23 -80.67 13.73 70.14
C GLY A 23 -81.14 14.54 71.36
N PRO A 24 -80.77 15.84 71.44
CA PRO A 24 -80.60 16.58 72.70
C PRO A 24 -81.79 16.58 73.66
N SER A 25 -83.03 16.41 73.18
CA SER A 25 -84.21 16.22 74.02
C SER A 25 -84.09 15.05 75.01
N LYS A 26 -83.41 13.95 74.66
CA LYS A 26 -83.26 12.78 75.55
C LYS A 26 -82.24 12.96 76.68
N MET A 27 -81.34 13.95 76.59
CA MET A 27 -80.43 14.24 77.70
C MET A 27 -81.13 15.01 78.82
N LEU A 28 -82.05 15.94 78.49
CA LEU A 28 -82.80 16.68 79.51
C LEU A 28 -83.77 15.80 80.31
N ASP A 29 -84.36 14.76 79.70
CA ASP A 29 -85.27 13.82 80.38
C ASP A 29 -84.60 12.98 81.50
N ARG A 30 -83.26 13.01 81.60
CA ARG A 30 -82.50 12.33 82.66
C ARG A 30 -82.06 13.22 83.82
N VAL A 31 -82.28 14.53 83.72
CA VAL A 31 -81.81 15.50 84.71
C VAL A 31 -82.90 15.69 85.78
N THR A 32 -82.66 15.11 86.96
CA THR A 32 -83.58 15.16 88.10
C THR A 32 -83.20 16.23 89.14
N SER A 33 -81.97 16.74 89.10
CA SER A 33 -81.51 17.86 89.93
C SER A 33 -80.78 18.93 89.11
N LEU A 34 -80.66 20.13 89.69
CA LEU A 34 -79.91 21.23 89.07
C LEU A 34 -78.40 20.94 89.01
N GLU A 35 -77.89 20.16 89.97
CA GLU A 35 -76.49 19.70 90.04
C GLU A 35 -76.13 18.75 88.89
N GLU A 36 -77.05 17.90 88.44
CA GLU A 36 -76.85 17.02 87.27
C GLU A 36 -76.74 17.82 85.96
N LEU A 37 -77.48 18.93 85.83
CA LEU A 37 -77.38 19.84 84.70
C LEU A 37 -76.03 20.57 84.70
N GLU A 38 -75.61 21.09 85.85
CA GLU A 38 -74.31 21.78 86.01
C GLU A 38 -73.14 20.82 85.71
N CYS A 39 -73.21 19.56 86.17
CA CYS A 39 -72.18 18.57 85.89
C CYS A 39 -72.06 18.23 84.40
N LEU A 40 -73.19 18.04 83.69
CA LEU A 40 -73.20 17.83 82.24
C LEU A 40 -72.71 19.06 81.45
N LEU A 41 -73.00 20.27 81.95
CA LEU A 41 -72.57 21.52 81.33
C LEU A 41 -71.06 21.76 81.52
N GLU A 42 -70.51 21.37 82.68
CA GLU A 42 -69.07 21.36 82.92
C GLU A 42 -68.34 20.27 82.11
N GLU A 43 -68.93 19.07 81.96
CA GLU A 43 -68.36 18.00 81.14
C GLU A 43 -68.39 18.33 79.63
N THR A 44 -69.46 18.96 79.14
CA THR A 44 -69.51 19.46 77.76
C THR A 44 -68.59 20.66 77.53
N SER A 45 -68.41 21.55 78.51
CA SER A 45 -67.38 22.61 78.44
C SER A 45 -65.98 22.01 78.33
N LYS A 46 -65.62 21.05 79.20
CA LYS A 46 -64.32 20.36 79.14
C LYS A 46 -64.11 19.59 77.83
N GLY A 47 -65.18 19.02 77.27
CA GLY A 47 -65.16 18.41 75.94
C GLY A 47 -64.89 19.43 74.84
N LEU A 48 -65.49 20.62 74.93
CA LEU A 48 -65.26 21.71 73.99
C LEU A 48 -63.82 22.25 74.06
N ASP A 49 -63.31 22.52 75.26
CA ASP A 49 -61.94 22.99 75.50
C ASP A 49 -60.89 22.00 74.95
N ARG A 50 -61.16 20.70 75.10
CA ARG A 50 -60.30 19.63 74.56
C ARG A 50 -60.36 19.55 73.04
N ILE A 51 -61.54 19.67 72.43
CA ILE A 51 -61.66 19.71 70.96
C ILE A 51 -61.00 20.98 70.41
N GLU A 52 -61.13 22.13 71.08
CA GLU A 52 -60.46 23.37 70.68
C GLU A 52 -58.94 23.23 70.72
N THR A 53 -58.38 22.66 71.79
CA THR A 53 -56.92 22.41 71.88
C THR A 53 -56.44 21.37 70.86
N GLU A 54 -57.11 20.22 70.71
CA GLU A 54 -56.75 19.22 69.70
C GLU A 54 -56.84 19.79 68.26
N LEU A 55 -57.84 20.64 67.97
CA LEU A 55 -57.98 21.28 66.66
C LEU A 55 -56.89 22.34 66.42
N ILE A 56 -56.52 23.14 67.43
CA ILE A 56 -55.43 24.12 67.34
C ILE A 56 -54.10 23.42 67.08
N GLU A 57 -53.81 22.33 67.80
CA GLU A 57 -52.59 21.54 67.58
C GLU A 57 -52.54 20.91 66.18
N GLU A 58 -53.64 20.30 65.71
CA GLU A 58 -53.67 19.70 64.37
C GLU A 58 -53.57 20.76 63.25
N VAL A 59 -54.22 21.91 63.42
CA VAL A 59 -54.13 23.03 62.47
C VAL A 59 -52.72 23.63 62.47
N SER A 60 -52.06 23.78 63.62
CA SER A 60 -50.67 24.24 63.68
C SER A 60 -49.75 23.25 62.96
N ALA A 61 -49.75 21.97 63.35
CA ALA A 61 -48.86 20.96 62.79
C ALA A 61 -49.01 20.77 61.28
N LYS A 62 -50.25 20.86 60.75
CA LYS A 62 -50.49 20.84 59.30
C LYS A 62 -50.05 22.12 58.61
N SER A 63 -50.20 23.28 59.26
CA SER A 63 -49.74 24.56 58.71
C SER A 63 -48.21 24.59 58.63
N ASP A 64 -47.52 24.16 59.68
CA ASP A 64 -46.06 24.09 59.74
C ASP A 64 -45.50 23.16 58.63
N SER A 65 -46.05 21.95 58.51
CA SER A 65 -45.70 21.02 57.43
C SER A 65 -45.99 21.58 56.02
N PHE A 66 -47.05 22.37 55.87
CA PHE A 66 -47.38 23.04 54.61
C PHE A 66 -46.41 24.18 54.28
N PHE A 67 -45.96 24.96 55.28
CA PHE A 67 -44.94 26.00 55.09
C PHE A 67 -43.55 25.41 54.79
N GLU A 68 -43.17 24.30 55.43
CA GLU A 68 -41.97 23.54 55.06
C GLU A 68 -42.02 23.06 53.60
N ALA A 69 -43.16 22.52 53.17
CA ALA A 69 -43.37 22.09 51.79
C ALA A 69 -43.31 23.25 50.79
N ILE A 70 -43.88 24.42 51.09
CA ILE A 70 -43.76 25.63 50.25
C ILE A 70 -42.30 26.08 50.18
N SER A 71 -41.60 26.16 51.31
CA SER A 71 -40.19 26.54 51.34
C SER A 71 -39.31 25.57 50.53
N ALA A 72 -39.60 24.27 50.58
CA ALA A 72 -38.94 23.28 49.73
C ALA A 72 -39.23 23.50 48.23
N VAL A 73 -40.46 23.85 47.86
CA VAL A 73 -40.85 24.17 46.47
C VAL A 73 -40.18 25.45 45.97
N ASP A 74 -40.11 26.50 46.78
CA ASP A 74 -39.42 27.75 46.42
C ASP A 74 -37.91 27.50 46.22
N ASN A 75 -37.26 26.77 47.13
CA ASN A 75 -35.86 26.36 46.98
C ASN A 75 -35.64 25.51 45.71
N LEU A 76 -36.55 24.61 45.37
CA LEU A 76 -36.48 23.81 44.14
C LEU A 76 -36.71 24.68 42.88
N SER A 77 -37.57 25.69 42.95
CA SER A 77 -37.78 26.68 41.88
C SER A 77 -36.50 27.47 41.60
N ASP A 78 -35.86 28.00 42.65
CA ASP A 78 -34.59 28.72 42.54
C ASP A 78 -33.45 27.84 42.02
N GLN A 79 -33.36 26.59 42.50
CA GLN A 79 -32.41 25.61 41.96
C GLN A 79 -32.67 25.29 40.49
N THR A 80 -33.94 25.18 40.08
CA THR A 80 -34.33 24.92 38.68
C THR A 80 -33.99 26.11 37.78
N ALA A 81 -34.22 27.34 38.23
CA ALA A 81 -33.84 28.56 37.52
C ALA A 81 -32.30 28.67 37.37
N SER A 82 -31.56 28.38 38.44
CA SER A 82 -30.09 28.33 38.43
C SER A 82 -29.56 27.27 37.46
N LEU A 83 -30.10 26.05 37.52
CA LEU A 83 -29.73 24.94 36.64
C LEU A 83 -30.03 25.25 35.16
N HIS A 84 -31.17 25.87 34.88
CA HIS A 84 -31.55 26.29 33.53
C HIS A 84 -30.58 27.35 32.98
N ASN A 85 -30.17 28.32 33.80
CA ASN A 85 -29.16 29.32 33.43
C ASN A 85 -27.78 28.69 33.20
N ALA A 86 -27.36 27.73 34.04
CA ALA A 86 -26.12 26.99 33.86
C ALA A 86 -26.13 26.16 32.55
N SER A 87 -27.24 25.45 32.27
CA SER A 87 -27.45 24.71 31.03
C SER A 87 -27.39 25.61 29.79
N ARG A 88 -28.05 26.77 29.84
CA ARG A 88 -28.00 27.79 28.77
C ARG A 88 -26.57 28.29 28.52
N ASN A 89 -25.80 28.55 29.58
CA ASN A 89 -24.41 28.98 29.44
C ASN A 89 -23.52 27.88 28.85
N LEU A 90 -23.72 26.62 29.23
CA LEU A 90 -23.01 25.48 28.63
C LEU A 90 -23.32 25.34 27.13
N LEU A 91 -24.58 25.48 26.72
CA LEU A 91 -24.97 25.46 25.30
C LEU A 91 -24.31 26.59 24.49
N LEU A 92 -24.19 27.80 25.05
CA LEU A 92 -23.48 28.91 24.41
C LEU A 92 -21.99 28.62 24.24
N ILE A 93 -21.34 28.07 25.28
CA ILE A 93 -19.91 27.68 25.22
C ILE A 93 -19.70 26.53 24.22
N MET A 94 -20.58 25.52 24.20
CA MET A 94 -20.48 24.42 23.24
C MET A 94 -20.57 24.90 21.79
N ASN A 95 -21.48 25.83 21.48
CA ASN A 95 -21.61 26.38 20.13
C ASN A 95 -20.37 27.21 19.72
N ASP A 96 -19.87 28.09 20.59
CA ASP A 96 -18.65 28.89 20.33
C ASP A 96 -17.40 28.00 20.14
N LEU A 97 -17.28 26.91 20.92
CA LEU A 97 -16.23 25.91 20.73
C LEU A 97 -16.40 25.13 19.42
N GLN A 98 -17.62 24.78 19.03
CA GLN A 98 -17.91 24.08 17.78
C GLN A 98 -17.57 24.94 16.55
N ASP A 99 -17.93 26.22 16.55
CA ASP A 99 -17.62 27.17 15.47
C ASP A 99 -16.10 27.38 15.34
N LYS A 100 -15.38 27.54 16.47
CA LYS A 100 -13.91 27.65 16.49
C LYS A 100 -13.24 26.38 15.96
N ASN A 101 -13.67 25.21 16.45
CA ASN A 101 -13.12 23.92 16.04
C ASN A 101 -13.35 23.67 14.53
N HIS A 102 -14.51 24.04 13.99
CA HIS A 102 -14.76 23.96 12.55
C HIS A 102 -13.82 24.86 11.74
N GLY A 103 -13.58 26.09 12.21
CA GLY A 103 -12.64 27.02 11.58
C GLY A 103 -11.16 26.61 11.67
N GLU A 104 -10.77 25.86 12.71
CA GLU A 104 -9.43 25.26 12.81
C GLU A 104 -9.29 24.00 11.95
N MET A 105 -10.31 23.13 11.94
CA MET A 105 -10.33 21.92 11.13
C MET A 105 -10.20 22.24 9.62
N GLN A 106 -10.91 23.26 9.11
CA GLN A 106 -10.75 23.72 7.72
C GLN A 106 -9.35 24.25 7.39
N LYS A 107 -8.61 24.82 8.37
CA LYS A 107 -7.21 25.23 8.16
C LYS A 107 -6.29 24.01 8.13
N LEU A 108 -6.58 23.02 8.96
CA LEU A 108 -5.80 21.79 9.07
C LEU A 108 -5.95 20.93 7.80
N GLU A 109 -7.15 20.88 7.22
CA GLU A 109 -7.40 20.29 5.90
C GLU A 109 -6.57 20.99 4.80
N LYS A 110 -6.60 22.32 4.72
CA LYS A 110 -5.80 23.09 3.74
C LYS A 110 -4.29 22.87 3.90
N LEU A 111 -3.80 22.84 5.14
CA LEU A 111 -2.39 22.57 5.42
C LEU A 111 -1.99 21.13 5.03
N ALA A 112 -2.90 20.17 5.14
CA ALA A 112 -2.66 18.80 4.68
C ALA A 112 -2.62 18.72 3.14
N GLU A 113 -3.51 19.43 2.43
CA GLU A 113 -3.46 19.56 0.96
C GLU A 113 -2.15 20.23 0.50
N GLU A 114 -1.73 21.31 1.14
CA GLU A 114 -0.45 21.98 0.88
C GLU A 114 0.75 21.04 1.15
N GLN A 115 0.72 20.26 2.23
CA GLN A 115 1.74 19.27 2.54
C GLN A 115 1.84 18.17 1.48
N GLU A 116 0.70 17.65 0.98
CA GLU A 116 0.69 16.63 -0.08
C GLU A 116 1.32 17.16 -1.38
N ILE A 117 1.04 18.42 -1.73
CA ILE A 117 1.64 19.10 -2.89
C ILE A 117 3.15 19.26 -2.71
N LEU A 118 3.61 19.66 -1.52
CA LEU A 118 5.03 19.82 -1.22
C LEU A 118 5.79 18.49 -1.27
N LEU A 119 5.25 17.41 -0.72
CA LEU A 119 5.86 16.08 -0.78
C LEU A 119 5.99 15.56 -2.22
N LYS A 120 4.98 15.81 -3.07
CA LYS A 120 5.07 15.51 -4.51
C LYS A 120 6.16 16.32 -5.20
N ALA A 121 6.27 17.61 -4.89
CA ALA A 121 7.32 18.47 -5.44
C ALA A 121 8.73 18.05 -5.00
N GLU A 122 8.91 17.67 -3.73
CA GLU A 122 10.17 17.15 -3.18
C GLU A 122 10.62 15.88 -3.91
N SER A 123 9.72 14.89 -4.08
CA SER A 123 10.03 13.66 -4.81
C SER A 123 10.41 13.90 -6.28
N ILE A 124 9.79 14.88 -6.94
CA ILE A 124 10.14 15.28 -8.31
C ILE A 124 11.54 15.92 -8.35
N LEU A 125 11.87 16.77 -7.37
CA LEU A 125 13.19 17.42 -7.29
C LEU A 125 14.31 16.43 -6.98
N GLU A 126 14.07 15.44 -6.11
CA GLU A 126 15.03 14.38 -5.80
C GLU A 126 15.41 13.57 -7.06
N LYS A 127 14.40 13.13 -7.83
CA LYS A 127 14.60 12.45 -9.13
C LYS A 127 15.35 13.33 -10.14
N ALA A 128 15.12 14.64 -10.15
CA ALA A 128 15.84 15.58 -11.01
C ALA A 128 17.33 15.71 -10.63
N VAL A 129 17.65 15.67 -9.34
CA VAL A 129 19.03 15.69 -8.83
C VAL A 129 19.75 14.40 -9.19
N GLU A 130 19.13 13.24 -8.95
CA GLU A 130 19.67 11.92 -9.32
C GLU A 130 19.91 11.81 -10.84
N PHE A 131 19.02 12.41 -11.63
CA PHE A 131 19.22 12.52 -13.07
C PHE A 131 20.49 13.33 -13.42
N THR A 132 20.59 14.55 -12.90
CA THR A 132 21.71 15.47 -13.19
C THR A 132 23.05 14.87 -12.77
N GLN A 133 23.13 14.21 -11.62
CA GLN A 133 24.35 13.55 -11.14
C GLN A 133 24.79 12.41 -12.07
N SER A 134 23.84 11.64 -12.60
CA SER A 134 24.14 10.47 -13.44
C SER A 134 24.73 10.82 -14.82
N GLN A 135 24.54 12.04 -15.33
CA GLN A 135 25.12 12.47 -16.60
C GLN A 135 26.67 12.41 -16.56
N GLY A 136 27.27 12.76 -15.42
CA GLY A 136 28.72 12.62 -15.20
C GLY A 136 29.17 11.16 -15.09
N THR A 137 28.35 10.28 -14.50
CA THR A 137 28.63 8.84 -14.43
C THR A 137 28.58 8.19 -15.81
N ILE A 138 27.59 8.55 -16.64
CA ILE A 138 27.47 8.03 -18.01
C ILE A 138 28.66 8.50 -18.85
N GLN A 139 29.09 9.76 -18.73
CA GLN A 139 30.28 10.24 -19.42
C GLN A 139 31.54 9.43 -19.03
N ALA A 140 31.76 9.18 -17.74
CA ALA A 140 32.87 8.35 -17.28
C ALA A 140 32.81 6.89 -17.80
N MET A 141 31.61 6.34 -17.98
CA MET A 141 31.40 5.01 -18.59
C MET A 141 31.65 5.00 -20.10
N LEU A 142 31.33 6.09 -20.81
CA LEU A 142 31.70 6.27 -22.22
C LEU A 142 33.23 6.32 -22.39
N ASP A 143 33.91 7.09 -21.54
CA ASP A 143 35.36 7.25 -21.56
C ASP A 143 36.11 5.93 -21.19
N THR A 144 35.48 5.05 -20.42
CA THR A 144 36.03 3.72 -20.06
C THR A 144 35.56 2.58 -20.97
N HIS A 145 34.87 2.87 -22.08
CA HIS A 145 34.29 1.89 -23.01
C HIS A 145 33.27 0.91 -22.39
N ALA A 146 32.73 1.23 -21.20
CA ALA A 146 31.71 0.43 -20.50
C ALA A 146 30.29 0.64 -21.07
N PHE A 147 30.15 0.50 -22.40
CA PHE A 147 28.95 0.91 -23.13
C PHE A 147 27.68 0.14 -22.73
N ASN A 148 27.79 -1.13 -22.34
CA ASN A 148 26.65 -1.94 -21.89
C ASN A 148 26.06 -1.46 -20.56
N ASP A 149 26.92 -1.07 -19.61
CA ASP A 149 26.48 -0.50 -18.32
C ASP A 149 25.87 0.89 -18.49
N ALA A 150 26.48 1.73 -19.33
CA ALA A 150 25.90 3.02 -19.72
C ALA A 150 24.52 2.84 -20.38
N LEU A 151 24.35 1.87 -21.28
CA LEU A 151 23.08 1.58 -21.96
C LEU A 151 21.99 1.13 -20.98
N ARG A 152 22.34 0.30 -19.99
CA ARG A 152 21.42 -0.11 -18.91
C ARG A 152 20.95 1.11 -18.10
N ILE A 153 21.87 1.92 -17.59
CA ILE A 153 21.56 3.10 -16.77
C ILE A 153 20.68 4.11 -17.54
N VAL A 154 20.99 4.36 -18.82
CA VAL A 154 20.17 5.22 -19.69
C VAL A 154 18.77 4.63 -19.90
N THR A 155 18.65 3.31 -20.09
CA THR A 155 17.37 2.63 -20.29
C THR A 155 16.50 2.66 -19.02
N ASP A 156 17.09 2.40 -17.86
CA ASP A 156 16.40 2.46 -16.56
C ASP A 156 15.90 3.89 -16.27
N LYS A 157 16.70 4.91 -16.61
CA LYS A 157 16.31 6.33 -16.46
C LYS A 157 15.19 6.75 -17.41
N ILE A 158 15.20 6.29 -18.68
CA ILE A 158 14.08 6.51 -19.60
C ILE A 158 12.80 5.90 -19.02
N LYS A 159 12.87 4.69 -18.46
CA LYS A 159 11.72 4.02 -17.83
C LYS A 159 11.16 4.83 -16.66
N ILE A 160 12.02 5.25 -15.72
CA ILE A 160 11.61 6.09 -14.57
C ILE A 160 10.93 7.38 -15.05
N MET A 161 11.44 8.01 -16.11
CA MET A 161 10.86 9.24 -16.66
C MET A 161 9.51 9.02 -17.35
N ASP A 162 9.36 7.94 -18.12
CA ASP A 162 8.10 7.61 -18.81
C ASP A 162 7.01 7.09 -17.84
N GLU A 163 7.37 6.48 -16.71
CA GLU A 163 6.44 5.98 -15.69
C GLU A 163 6.09 7.04 -14.62
N ASP A 164 7.08 7.67 -13.98
CA ASP A 164 6.86 8.52 -12.79
C ASP A 164 6.69 10.02 -13.09
N LEU A 165 7.20 10.50 -14.24
CA LEU A 165 7.27 11.93 -14.57
C LEU A 165 6.41 12.30 -15.80
N LEU A 166 5.51 11.40 -16.19
CA LEU A 166 4.63 11.54 -17.34
C LEU A 166 3.79 12.84 -17.24
N GLY A 167 3.95 13.73 -18.22
CA GLY A 167 3.24 15.01 -18.30
C GLY A 167 4.00 16.23 -17.77
N ILE A 168 5.13 16.04 -17.06
CA ILE A 168 5.95 17.17 -16.59
C ILE A 168 6.82 17.71 -17.74
N LYS A 169 6.36 18.78 -18.38
CA LYS A 169 7.00 19.39 -19.56
C LYS A 169 8.47 19.79 -19.37
N VAL A 170 8.91 20.06 -18.14
CA VAL A 170 10.30 20.44 -17.84
C VAL A 170 11.29 19.32 -18.15
N PHE A 171 10.87 18.05 -18.05
CA PHE A 171 11.73 16.89 -18.30
C PHE A 171 11.70 16.38 -19.76
N GLN A 172 10.82 16.92 -20.61
CA GLN A 172 10.76 16.52 -22.03
C GLN A 172 12.08 16.69 -22.79
N PRO A 173 12.84 17.82 -22.66
CA PRO A 173 14.13 17.96 -23.35
C PRO A 173 15.16 16.89 -22.92
N ILE A 174 15.19 16.59 -21.62
CA ILE A 174 16.07 15.57 -21.03
C ILE A 174 15.71 14.17 -21.53
N LEU A 175 14.42 13.85 -21.63
CA LEU A 175 13.94 12.57 -22.16
C LEU A 175 14.34 12.37 -23.64
N VAL A 176 14.35 13.44 -24.43
CA VAL A 176 14.85 13.42 -25.81
C VAL A 176 16.36 13.13 -25.83
N GLU A 177 17.15 13.86 -25.03
CA GLU A 177 18.61 13.65 -24.93
C GLU A 177 18.96 12.19 -24.56
N LEU A 178 18.26 11.61 -23.57
CA LEU A 178 18.45 10.20 -23.21
C LEU A 178 18.12 9.22 -24.34
N ARG A 179 17.04 9.46 -25.08
CA ARG A 179 16.63 8.59 -26.20
C ARG A 179 17.64 8.68 -27.35
N GLU A 180 18.19 9.86 -27.62
CA GLU A 180 19.30 10.04 -28.57
C GLU A 180 20.59 9.35 -28.08
N MET A 181 20.93 9.52 -26.80
CA MET A 181 22.08 8.88 -26.14
C MET A 181 21.98 7.35 -26.16
N LYS A 182 20.78 6.78 -25.93
CA LYS A 182 20.51 5.34 -26.08
C LYS A 182 20.84 4.86 -27.50
N VAL A 183 20.29 5.54 -28.52
CA VAL A 183 20.52 5.19 -29.93
C VAL A 183 22.00 5.34 -30.32
N ALA A 184 22.71 6.32 -29.75
CA ALA A 184 24.16 6.48 -29.93
C ALA A 184 24.94 5.34 -29.27
N LEU A 185 24.65 4.99 -28.01
CA LEU A 185 25.25 3.87 -27.29
C LEU A 185 25.06 2.55 -28.03
N GLU A 186 23.84 2.23 -28.48
CA GLU A 186 23.61 1.02 -29.27
C GLU A 186 24.41 1.01 -30.60
N LYS A 187 24.61 2.16 -31.24
CA LYS A 187 25.48 2.27 -32.44
C LYS A 187 26.95 2.07 -32.07
N MET A 188 27.42 2.60 -30.94
CA MET A 188 28.78 2.42 -30.46
C MET A 188 29.06 0.97 -30.06
N ILE A 189 28.12 0.29 -29.39
CA ILE A 189 28.21 -1.15 -29.09
C ILE A 189 28.31 -1.96 -30.39
N ARG A 190 27.44 -1.71 -31.37
CA ARG A 190 27.49 -2.36 -32.68
C ARG A 190 28.80 -2.09 -33.43
N ALA A 191 29.34 -0.89 -33.35
CA ALA A 191 30.61 -0.51 -34.00
C ALA A 191 31.84 -1.10 -33.29
N ASN A 192 31.86 -1.08 -31.95
CA ASN A 192 32.93 -1.65 -31.13
C ASN A 192 32.98 -3.18 -31.30
N GLY A 193 31.82 -3.83 -31.23
CA GLY A 193 31.67 -5.23 -31.60
C GLY A 193 32.18 -5.47 -33.03
N ALA A 194 31.67 -4.77 -34.04
CA ALA A 194 32.12 -4.97 -35.42
C ALA A 194 33.64 -4.80 -35.63
N ALA A 195 34.31 -3.93 -34.87
CA ALA A 195 35.77 -3.78 -34.90
C ALA A 195 36.49 -4.98 -34.25
N GLU A 196 36.02 -5.41 -33.07
CA GLU A 196 36.59 -6.57 -32.35
C GLU A 196 36.30 -7.91 -33.04
N MET A 197 35.32 -7.94 -33.94
CA MET A 197 34.87 -9.12 -34.69
C MET A 197 35.65 -9.33 -36.00
N THR A 198 36.62 -8.46 -36.30
CA THR A 198 37.44 -8.52 -37.52
C THR A 198 38.32 -9.77 -37.58
N GLY A 199 38.10 -10.63 -38.58
CA GLY A 199 38.92 -11.84 -38.80
C GLY A 199 38.63 -13.01 -37.87
N LYS A 200 37.56 -12.93 -37.07
CA LYS A 200 37.04 -14.03 -36.24
C LYS A 200 36.03 -14.90 -37.02
N VAL A 201 36.04 -16.20 -36.73
CA VAL A 201 35.10 -17.22 -37.23
C VAL A 201 34.21 -17.65 -36.07
N PHE A 202 32.89 -17.66 -36.29
CA PHE A 202 31.90 -18.10 -35.31
C PHE A 202 31.29 -19.41 -35.80
N ALA A 203 31.57 -20.48 -35.07
CA ALA A 203 30.95 -21.78 -35.26
C ALA A 203 29.71 -21.85 -34.37
N VAL A 204 28.54 -21.54 -34.92
CA VAL A 204 27.25 -21.67 -34.21
C VAL A 204 26.88 -23.15 -34.20
N VAL A 205 26.52 -23.70 -33.04
CA VAL A 205 26.23 -25.13 -32.89
C VAL A 205 24.74 -25.38 -32.71
N ASP A 206 24.18 -26.30 -33.48
CA ASP A 206 22.82 -26.84 -33.34
C ASP A 206 22.81 -28.07 -32.40
N THR A 207 21.71 -28.30 -31.69
CA THR A 207 21.47 -29.48 -30.83
C THR A 207 21.72 -30.80 -31.55
N SER A 208 21.24 -30.92 -32.80
CA SER A 208 21.45 -32.15 -33.61
C SER A 208 22.95 -32.44 -33.79
N PHE A 209 23.76 -31.38 -33.84
CA PHE A 209 25.20 -31.49 -33.92
C PHE A 209 25.83 -31.77 -32.56
N ILE A 210 25.44 -31.09 -31.47
CA ILE A 210 26.02 -31.33 -30.14
C ILE A 210 25.84 -32.79 -29.73
N VAL A 211 24.62 -33.33 -29.77
CA VAL A 211 24.29 -34.68 -29.28
C VAL A 211 25.18 -35.75 -29.92
N ASP A 212 25.39 -35.66 -31.23
CA ASP A 212 26.17 -36.65 -31.98
C ASP A 212 27.70 -36.40 -31.94
N ASN A 213 28.15 -35.23 -31.47
CA ASN A 213 29.55 -34.81 -31.53
C ASN A 213 30.12 -34.39 -30.16
N VAL A 214 29.45 -34.66 -29.02
CA VAL A 214 29.92 -34.30 -27.66
C VAL A 214 31.41 -34.60 -27.42
N PRO A 215 31.98 -35.77 -27.82
CA PRO A 215 33.39 -36.07 -27.57
C PRO A 215 34.37 -35.19 -28.36
N ILE A 216 34.01 -34.78 -29.59
CA ILE A 216 34.86 -33.90 -30.40
C ILE A 216 34.64 -32.42 -30.04
N VAL A 217 33.42 -32.01 -29.70
CA VAL A 217 33.14 -30.68 -29.13
C VAL A 217 33.95 -30.46 -27.84
N ARG A 218 34.02 -31.45 -26.95
CA ARG A 218 34.88 -31.39 -25.76
C ARG A 218 36.36 -31.26 -26.13
N GLN A 219 36.87 -32.07 -27.05
CA GLN A 219 38.27 -31.97 -27.50
C GLN A 219 38.58 -30.62 -28.14
N ILE A 220 37.65 -30.02 -28.89
CA ILE A 220 37.80 -28.67 -29.45
C ILE A 220 37.85 -27.63 -28.32
N LEU A 221 36.97 -27.73 -27.32
CA LEU A 221 36.99 -26.82 -26.16
C LEU A 221 38.28 -26.95 -25.34
N GLU A 222 38.75 -28.17 -25.07
CA GLU A 222 40.03 -28.44 -24.39
C GLU A 222 41.23 -27.94 -25.21
N TYR A 223 41.23 -28.17 -26.52
CA TYR A 223 42.27 -27.70 -27.43
C TYR A 223 42.31 -26.16 -27.49
N LEU A 224 41.17 -25.49 -27.69
CA LEU A 224 41.08 -24.03 -27.66
C LEU A 224 41.49 -23.46 -26.30
N SER A 225 41.13 -24.12 -25.20
CA SER A 225 41.48 -23.74 -23.83
C SER A 225 42.96 -23.91 -23.48
N SER A 226 43.75 -24.60 -24.31
CA SER A 226 45.20 -24.77 -24.12
C SER A 226 46.04 -23.57 -24.62
N PHE A 227 45.40 -22.58 -25.25
CA PHE A 227 46.04 -21.35 -25.79
C PHE A 227 45.62 -20.09 -24.99
N THR A 228 46.42 -19.00 -25.03
CA THR A 228 46.44 -17.93 -23.99
C THR A 228 46.29 -16.45 -24.43
N TYR A 229 46.05 -16.08 -25.70
CA TYR A 229 45.72 -14.70 -26.18
C TYR A 229 44.30 -14.64 -26.82
N THR A 230 43.95 -13.97 -27.95
CA THR A 230 42.55 -13.81 -28.53
C THR A 230 42.18 -14.62 -29.82
N ALA A 231 41.10 -15.45 -29.86
CA ALA A 231 40.87 -16.56 -30.84
C ALA A 231 40.44 -16.16 -32.26
N ARG A 232 40.78 -17.01 -33.25
CA ARG A 232 40.18 -16.94 -34.60
C ARG A 232 38.91 -17.78 -34.75
N VAL A 233 38.63 -18.74 -33.86
CA VAL A 233 37.42 -19.57 -33.90
C VAL A 233 36.74 -19.53 -32.54
N HIS A 234 35.49 -19.09 -32.52
CA HIS A 234 34.62 -19.05 -31.35
C HIS A 234 33.50 -20.07 -31.53
N LEU A 235 33.31 -20.94 -30.55
CA LEU A 235 32.20 -21.89 -30.55
C LEU A 235 31.01 -21.26 -29.81
N ILE A 236 29.94 -20.97 -30.54
CA ILE A 236 28.73 -20.35 -30.00
C ILE A 236 27.66 -21.43 -29.84
N VAL A 237 27.24 -21.68 -28.60
CA VAL A 237 26.08 -22.53 -28.29
C VAL A 237 24.90 -21.59 -28.02
N PRO A 238 23.92 -21.48 -28.93
CA PRO A 238 22.73 -20.67 -28.69
C PRO A 238 21.99 -21.14 -27.44
N PHE A 239 21.43 -20.22 -26.66
CA PHE A 239 20.68 -20.58 -25.44
C PHE A 239 19.52 -21.54 -25.73
N ILE A 240 18.88 -21.43 -26.89
CA ILE A 240 17.81 -22.36 -27.33
C ILE A 240 18.30 -23.82 -27.44
N VAL A 241 19.56 -24.04 -27.79
CA VAL A 241 20.17 -25.38 -27.86
C VAL A 241 20.41 -25.95 -26.46
N VAL A 242 20.73 -25.10 -25.47
CA VAL A 242 20.78 -25.50 -24.05
C VAL A 242 19.37 -25.89 -23.56
N GLN A 243 18.36 -25.08 -23.89
CA GLN A 243 16.97 -25.38 -23.54
C GLN A 243 16.46 -26.69 -24.14
N GLU A 244 16.82 -27.01 -25.39
CA GLU A 244 16.49 -28.30 -26.01
C GLU A 244 17.10 -29.50 -25.28
N LEU A 245 18.39 -29.40 -24.89
CA LEU A 245 19.06 -30.46 -24.12
C LEU A 245 18.42 -30.68 -22.74
N ASP A 246 17.89 -29.61 -22.12
CA ASP A 246 17.11 -29.66 -20.88
C ASP A 246 15.64 -30.10 -21.07
N ASN A 247 15.23 -30.48 -22.29
CA ASN A 247 13.85 -30.84 -22.68
C ASN A 247 12.82 -29.70 -22.55
N LEU A 248 13.27 -28.45 -22.46
CA LEU A 248 12.41 -27.26 -22.46
C LEU A 248 11.99 -26.92 -23.89
N LYS A 249 10.90 -27.54 -24.35
CA LYS A 249 10.36 -27.31 -25.69
C LYS A 249 9.79 -25.89 -25.85
N VAL A 250 10.39 -25.12 -26.73
CA VAL A 250 9.84 -23.90 -27.33
C VAL A 250 9.37 -24.23 -28.76
N GLU A 251 8.51 -23.41 -29.34
CA GLU A 251 8.11 -23.52 -30.75
C GLU A 251 9.12 -22.74 -31.64
N CYS A 252 9.43 -23.27 -32.83
CA CYS A 252 10.34 -22.67 -33.84
C CYS A 252 11.82 -22.46 -33.44
N ASN A 253 12.44 -23.47 -32.83
CA ASN A 253 13.86 -23.41 -32.42
C ASN A 253 14.85 -23.17 -33.58
N ASP A 254 14.63 -23.78 -34.75
CA ASP A 254 15.41 -23.57 -35.98
C ASP A 254 15.59 -22.08 -36.32
N ASP A 255 14.54 -21.29 -36.17
CA ASP A 255 14.54 -19.87 -36.55
C ASP A 255 15.34 -19.04 -35.55
N LEU A 256 15.37 -19.44 -34.26
CA LEU A 256 16.21 -18.83 -33.22
C LEU A 256 17.70 -19.18 -33.41
N ILE A 257 18.01 -20.39 -33.87
CA ILE A 257 19.39 -20.78 -34.25
C ILE A 257 19.83 -20.00 -35.49
N LEU A 258 18.94 -19.84 -36.48
CA LEU A 258 19.18 -19.02 -37.66
C LEU A 258 19.40 -17.55 -37.30
N ASP A 259 18.56 -16.95 -36.45
CA ASP A 259 18.71 -15.57 -35.97
C ASP A 259 20.04 -15.36 -35.24
N CYS A 260 20.49 -16.34 -34.46
CA CYS A 260 21.81 -16.33 -33.84
C CYS A 260 22.94 -16.32 -34.89
N ALA A 261 22.89 -17.22 -35.88
CA ALA A 261 23.87 -17.26 -36.97
C ALA A 261 23.87 -15.97 -37.82
N LEU A 262 22.68 -15.40 -38.07
CA LEU A 262 22.51 -14.13 -38.76
C LEU A 262 23.07 -12.96 -37.94
N PHE A 263 22.83 -12.91 -36.62
CA PHE A 263 23.35 -11.86 -35.74
C PHE A 263 24.88 -11.74 -35.84
N PHE A 264 25.58 -12.87 -35.76
CA PHE A 264 27.04 -12.91 -35.95
C PHE A 264 27.47 -12.63 -37.39
N GLY A 265 26.66 -12.99 -38.39
CA GLY A 265 26.95 -12.79 -39.82
C GLY A 265 26.73 -11.37 -40.35
N HIS A 266 25.83 -10.59 -39.73
CA HIS A 266 25.58 -9.19 -40.13
C HIS A 266 26.75 -8.25 -39.80
N SER A 267 27.60 -8.63 -38.84
CA SER A 267 28.90 -8.00 -38.60
C SER A 267 29.84 -8.32 -39.76
N ARG A 268 29.91 -7.41 -40.75
CA ARG A 268 30.66 -7.53 -42.04
C ARG A 268 32.12 -7.98 -41.97
N ALA A 269 32.72 -8.06 -40.78
CA ALA A 269 34.11 -8.44 -40.56
C ALA A 269 34.29 -9.83 -39.92
N ALA A 270 33.21 -10.46 -39.45
CA ALA A 270 33.18 -11.83 -38.96
C ALA A 270 32.80 -12.81 -40.07
N LYS A 271 33.17 -14.08 -39.89
CA LYS A 271 32.66 -15.19 -40.69
C LYS A 271 31.85 -16.12 -39.79
N VAL A 272 30.74 -16.66 -40.30
CA VAL A 272 29.90 -17.60 -39.55
C VAL A 272 29.82 -18.92 -40.31
N VAL A 273 29.88 -20.01 -39.55
CA VAL A 273 29.66 -21.38 -40.01
C VAL A 273 28.66 -22.02 -39.07
N LEU A 274 27.62 -22.68 -39.60
CA LEU A 274 26.67 -23.43 -38.79
C LEU A 274 27.10 -24.91 -38.71
N LEU A 275 27.26 -25.42 -37.48
CA LEU A 275 27.42 -26.83 -37.20
C LEU A 275 26.04 -27.46 -36.98
N THR A 276 25.46 -28.07 -38.02
CA THR A 276 24.13 -28.70 -37.99
C THR A 276 24.12 -29.99 -38.82
N ARG A 277 23.28 -30.97 -38.46
CA ARG A 277 22.94 -32.11 -39.32
C ARG A 277 21.55 -31.98 -39.97
N ASP A 278 20.75 -31.00 -39.54
CA ASP A 278 19.42 -30.79 -40.10
C ASP A 278 19.50 -30.22 -41.53
N VAL A 279 18.76 -30.85 -42.45
CA VAL A 279 18.76 -30.51 -43.87
C VAL A 279 17.98 -29.22 -44.15
N ASN A 280 16.91 -28.96 -43.41
CA ASN A 280 16.10 -27.75 -43.54
C ASN A 280 16.87 -26.54 -43.00
N LEU A 281 17.48 -26.68 -41.82
CA LEU A 281 18.31 -25.62 -41.24
C LEU A 281 19.55 -25.34 -42.09
N THR A 282 20.19 -26.39 -42.66
CA THR A 282 21.23 -26.23 -43.70
C THR A 282 20.73 -25.34 -44.84
N LEU A 283 19.59 -25.68 -45.45
CA LEU A 283 19.05 -24.94 -46.59
C LEU A 283 18.71 -23.49 -46.24
N LYS A 284 18.14 -23.25 -45.04
CA LYS A 284 17.91 -21.91 -44.51
C LYS A 284 19.21 -21.10 -44.45
N VAL A 285 20.28 -21.58 -43.79
CA VAL A 285 21.53 -20.82 -43.68
C VAL A 285 22.23 -20.59 -45.01
N THR A 286 22.18 -21.55 -45.94
CA THR A 286 22.77 -21.40 -47.28
C THR A 286 22.10 -20.27 -48.08
N ILE A 287 20.78 -20.07 -47.95
CA ILE A 287 20.06 -18.94 -48.58
C ILE A 287 20.61 -17.59 -48.08
N HIS A 288 21.08 -17.53 -46.84
CA HIS A 288 21.70 -16.34 -46.24
C HIS A 288 23.22 -16.24 -46.47
N GLY A 289 23.82 -17.15 -47.25
CA GLY A 289 25.25 -17.14 -47.54
C GLY A 289 26.14 -17.59 -46.36
N ILE A 290 25.57 -18.31 -45.40
CA ILE A 290 26.29 -18.92 -44.28
C ILE A 290 26.57 -20.38 -44.64
N GLU A 291 27.83 -20.80 -44.50
CA GLU A 291 28.25 -22.17 -44.77
C GLU A 291 27.86 -23.11 -43.63
N SER A 292 27.66 -24.39 -43.95
CA SER A 292 27.27 -25.41 -42.96
C SER A 292 28.23 -26.61 -42.95
N VAL A 293 28.58 -27.08 -41.76
CA VAL A 293 29.46 -28.25 -41.56
C VAL A 293 28.69 -29.33 -40.81
N ARG A 294 28.41 -30.43 -41.50
CA ARG A 294 27.58 -31.54 -40.98
C ARG A 294 28.36 -32.57 -40.17
N GLN A 295 29.66 -32.68 -40.42
CA GLN A 295 30.55 -33.64 -39.80
C GLN A 295 31.91 -32.98 -39.60
N LEU A 296 32.49 -33.15 -38.42
CA LEU A 296 33.84 -32.72 -38.11
C LEU A 296 34.81 -33.91 -38.15
N PRO A 297 36.10 -33.67 -38.45
CA PRO A 297 37.16 -34.66 -38.31
C PRO A 297 37.30 -35.23 -36.89
N SER A 298 38.11 -36.29 -36.74
CA SER A 298 38.33 -36.93 -35.41
C SER A 298 39.34 -36.21 -34.52
N SER A 299 40.05 -35.20 -35.04
CA SER A 299 41.06 -34.41 -34.33
C SER A 299 40.64 -32.94 -34.20
N ALA A 300 40.79 -32.35 -33.01
CA ALA A 300 40.43 -30.95 -32.76
C ALA A 300 41.18 -29.95 -33.67
N ALA A 301 42.43 -30.22 -34.03
CA ALA A 301 43.20 -29.37 -34.94
C ALA A 301 42.60 -29.36 -36.36
N GLU A 302 42.29 -30.55 -36.90
CA GLU A 302 41.63 -30.70 -38.22
C GLU A 302 40.22 -30.09 -38.21
N CYS A 303 39.52 -30.13 -37.07
CA CYS A 303 38.22 -29.46 -36.91
C CYS A 303 38.34 -27.94 -37.07
N ILE A 304 39.36 -27.34 -36.46
CA ILE A 304 39.61 -25.90 -36.54
C ILE A 304 40.01 -25.50 -37.97
N GLU A 305 40.84 -26.29 -38.64
CA GLU A 305 41.15 -26.07 -40.07
C GLU A 305 39.90 -26.19 -40.96
N THR A 306 39.03 -27.16 -40.69
CA THR A 306 37.75 -27.34 -41.39
C THR A 306 36.83 -26.12 -41.20
N LEU A 307 36.73 -25.59 -39.98
CA LEU A 307 35.94 -24.41 -39.66
C LEU A 307 36.49 -23.14 -40.33
N ILE A 308 37.81 -22.95 -40.32
CA ILE A 308 38.48 -21.80 -40.98
C ILE A 308 38.33 -21.89 -42.50
N GLY A 309 38.43 -23.09 -43.07
CA GLY A 309 38.20 -23.36 -44.49
C GLY A 309 36.76 -23.09 -44.92
N ALA A 310 35.78 -23.61 -44.17
CA ALA A 310 34.35 -23.36 -44.41
C ALA A 310 33.98 -21.87 -44.26
N ALA A 311 34.65 -21.14 -43.37
CA ALA A 311 34.52 -19.69 -43.24
C ALA A 311 35.08 -18.89 -44.44
N GLY A 312 35.79 -19.54 -45.36
CA GLY A 312 36.43 -18.90 -46.51
C GLY A 312 37.62 -18.00 -46.14
N VAL A 313 38.27 -18.26 -45.01
CA VAL A 313 39.44 -17.49 -44.54
C VAL A 313 40.71 -18.13 -45.12
N ILE A 314 41.35 -17.45 -46.06
CA ILE A 314 42.54 -17.98 -46.76
C ILE A 314 43.72 -18.09 -45.79
N SER A 315 44.28 -19.30 -45.69
CA SER A 315 45.46 -19.62 -44.87
C SER A 315 46.76 -19.08 -45.49
N SER A 316 46.90 -17.75 -45.54
CA SER A 316 48.09 -17.08 -46.10
C SER A 316 49.17 -16.74 -45.06
N ASP A 317 48.82 -16.67 -43.77
CA ASP A 317 49.75 -16.32 -42.68
C ASP A 317 49.65 -17.33 -41.54
N SER A 318 50.79 -17.59 -40.92
CA SER A 318 51.04 -18.68 -39.96
C SER A 318 50.00 -18.82 -38.84
N MET A 319 49.72 -20.07 -38.45
CA MET A 319 48.99 -20.43 -37.23
C MET A 319 49.45 -19.61 -36.02
N MET A 320 48.65 -18.59 -35.69
CA MET A 320 48.66 -17.88 -34.41
C MET A 320 47.21 -17.96 -33.89
N VAL A 321 46.87 -19.12 -33.33
CA VAL A 321 45.54 -19.43 -32.80
C VAL A 321 45.46 -18.96 -31.35
N ASN A 322 44.62 -17.96 -31.13
CA ASN A 322 44.36 -17.28 -29.85
C ASN A 322 43.24 -17.90 -28.94
N LEU A 323 42.61 -17.14 -28.00
CA LEU A 323 41.32 -17.40 -27.28
C LEU A 323 40.48 -16.15 -26.77
N THR A 324 39.20 -15.92 -27.10
CA THR A 324 38.36 -14.99 -26.26
C THR A 324 36.88 -15.36 -26.13
N GLU A 325 36.37 -15.17 -24.91
CA GLU A 325 34.97 -15.06 -24.46
C GLU A 325 33.92 -16.13 -24.83
N PHE A 326 33.41 -16.76 -23.77
CA PHE A 326 32.03 -17.24 -23.68
C PHE A 326 31.12 -16.03 -23.42
N THR A 327 30.06 -15.87 -24.21
CA THR A 327 28.91 -15.03 -23.86
C THR A 327 27.70 -15.94 -23.68
N ILE A 328 27.02 -15.83 -22.54
CA ILE A 328 25.70 -16.41 -22.26
C ILE A 328 24.66 -15.35 -22.58
#